data_AF-A0A661X9X7-F1
#
_entry.id   AF-A0A661X9X7-F1
#
_cell.length_a   1.000
_cell.length_b   1.000
_cell.length_c   1.000
_cell.angle_alpha   90.00
_cell.angle_beta   90.00
_cell.angle_gamma   90.00
#
_symmetry.space_group_name_H-M   'P 1'
#
loop_
_entity.id
_entity.type
_entity.pdbx_description
1 polymer ?
#
loop_
_entity_poly.entity_id
_entity_poly.type
_entity_poly.pdbx_seq_one_letter_code
_entity_poly.pdbx_strand_id
1 'polypeptide(L)'
;MAKQMSLFGDESLNRADFAADLQNFSLNKAIENLHKWNHTFNPPPDLDKKIDALNWLIRQLETHQDQAIPYLAWLFHDLHKVSELQPLKNEFPLLKKGISKALYQRLDKHSIDFISEDVHPAEIFIRQNDYPAALSSLTKYFERYGEQPFLRQLQGYVLWQQDKRRDALVLYTFVVFADPFVLRDDYLLPKMFRKKLKYLHLKYNDERKALSRLAFELWHDGQTYIEGNQPSFENFIRTKLDKLARQKNDLTAKALHFNALLFLAESARLSAYPNAPGPAFENLQEQMRELNYEQYAIYIDTLKAFRNI
;
A
#
# COMPACT_ATOMS: atom_id res chain seq x y z
N MET A 1 -5.15 -56.71 15.38
CA MET A 1 -4.51 -55.89 14.33
C MET A 1 -4.32 -54.49 14.88
N ALA A 2 -3.11 -54.14 15.29
CA ALA A 2 -2.79 -52.78 15.72
C ALA A 2 -2.81 -51.87 14.48
N LYS A 3 -3.64 -50.83 14.50
CA LYS A 3 -3.61 -49.75 13.52
C LYS A 3 -2.23 -49.13 13.61
N GLN A 4 -1.40 -49.33 12.59
CA GLN A 4 -0.16 -48.58 12.42
C GLN A 4 -0.59 -47.14 12.10
N MET A 5 -0.84 -46.34 13.13
CA MET A 5 -1.09 -44.92 12.98
C MET A 5 0.18 -44.31 12.39
N SER A 6 0.04 -43.71 11.22
CA SER A 6 1.14 -43.05 10.52
C SER A 6 1.59 -41.86 11.38
N LEU A 7 2.68 -42.04 12.12
CA LEU A 7 3.32 -41.00 12.94
C LEU A 7 3.65 -39.73 12.13
N PHE A 8 3.80 -39.85 10.82
CA PHE A 8 4.00 -38.73 9.89
C PHE A 8 2.71 -37.96 9.56
N GLY A 9 1.54 -38.63 9.64
CA GLY A 9 0.24 -38.00 9.44
C GLY A 9 -0.07 -37.01 10.56
N ASP A 10 0.15 -37.43 11.81
CA ASP A 10 -0.16 -36.63 13.00
C ASP A 10 0.72 -35.37 13.12
N GLU A 11 2.00 -35.44 12.71
CA GLU A 11 2.89 -34.26 12.67
C GLU A 11 2.42 -33.23 11.64
N SER A 12 2.12 -33.68 10.42
CA SER A 12 1.65 -32.81 9.35
C SER A 12 0.32 -32.12 9.69
N LEU A 13 -0.56 -32.84 10.40
CA LEU A 13 -1.86 -32.34 10.87
C LEU A 13 -1.66 -31.26 11.94
N ASN A 14 -0.88 -31.53 12.99
CA ASN A 14 -0.66 -30.59 14.09
C ASN A 14 0.02 -29.29 13.61
N ARG A 15 0.96 -29.37 12.68
CA ARG A 15 1.60 -28.18 12.08
C ARG A 15 0.60 -27.37 11.24
N ALA A 16 -0.27 -28.04 10.48
CA ALA A 16 -1.32 -27.38 9.70
C ALA A 16 -2.36 -26.72 10.61
N ASP A 17 -2.78 -27.39 11.69
CA ASP A 17 -3.73 -26.87 12.67
C ASP A 17 -3.17 -25.66 13.42
N PHE A 18 -1.91 -25.72 13.89
CA PHE A 18 -1.22 -24.56 14.47
C PHE A 18 -1.21 -23.36 13.51
N ALA A 19 -0.87 -23.59 12.23
CA ALA A 19 -0.87 -22.54 11.23
C ALA A 19 -2.27 -21.96 10.98
N ALA A 20 -3.29 -22.81 10.95
CA ALA A 20 -4.69 -22.41 10.80
C ALA A 20 -5.18 -21.59 12.01
N ASP A 21 -4.83 -21.99 13.23
CA ASP A 21 -5.20 -21.26 14.44
C ASP A 21 -4.55 -19.88 14.51
N LEU A 22 -3.28 -19.74 14.11
CA LEU A 22 -2.64 -18.44 13.98
C LEU A 22 -3.33 -17.55 12.95
N GLN A 23 -3.69 -18.10 11.78
CA GLN A 23 -4.46 -17.36 10.76
C GLN A 23 -5.87 -16.99 11.23
N ASN A 24 -6.44 -17.75 12.14
CA ASN A 24 -7.73 -17.48 12.78
C ASN A 24 -7.63 -16.65 14.06
N PHE A 25 -6.41 -16.24 14.44
CA PHE A 25 -6.12 -15.53 15.69
C PHE A 25 -6.64 -16.25 16.94
N SER A 26 -6.67 -17.59 16.91
CA SER A 26 -7.10 -18.47 17.99
C SER A 26 -5.90 -18.86 18.85
N LEU A 27 -5.35 -17.90 19.60
CA LEU A 27 -4.04 -18.04 20.29
C LEU A 27 -3.99 -19.22 21.26
N ASN A 28 -5.04 -19.46 22.05
CA ASN A 28 -5.11 -20.61 22.97
C ASN A 28 -5.06 -21.95 22.23
N LYS A 29 -5.81 -22.09 21.12
CA LYS A 29 -5.79 -23.30 20.29
C LYS A 29 -4.44 -23.51 19.60
N ALA A 30 -3.79 -22.42 19.18
CA ALA A 30 -2.44 -22.48 18.65
C ALA A 30 -1.45 -23.04 19.69
N ILE A 31 -1.54 -22.63 20.95
CA ILE A 31 -0.73 -23.18 22.05
C ILE A 31 -1.05 -24.66 22.29
N GLU A 32 -2.33 -25.05 22.32
CA GLU A 32 -2.74 -26.46 22.46
C GLU A 32 -2.14 -27.34 21.35
N ASN A 33 -2.16 -26.86 20.10
CA ASN A 33 -1.61 -27.59 18.96
C ASN A 33 -0.08 -27.61 18.94
N LEU A 34 0.60 -26.60 19.49
CA LEU A 34 2.04 -26.66 19.78
C LEU A 34 2.37 -27.75 20.80
N HIS A 35 1.60 -27.86 21.89
CA HIS A 35 1.79 -28.95 22.86
C HIS A 35 1.58 -30.33 22.23
N LYS A 36 0.56 -30.50 21.37
CA LYS A 36 0.37 -31.76 20.63
C LYS A 36 1.55 -32.06 19.70
N TRP A 37 2.07 -31.05 19.01
CA TRP A 37 3.22 -31.19 18.12
C TRP A 37 4.50 -31.60 18.89
N ASN A 38 4.66 -31.19 20.14
CA ASN A 38 5.78 -31.61 20.99
C ASN A 38 5.89 -33.14 21.18
N HIS A 39 4.76 -33.84 21.11
CA HIS A 39 4.70 -35.29 21.29
C HIS A 39 4.92 -36.08 19.99
N THR A 40 5.39 -35.42 18.93
CA THR A 40 5.68 -36.04 17.62
C THR A 40 7.18 -36.32 17.44
N PHE A 41 7.54 -36.95 16.33
CA PHE A 41 8.93 -37.38 16.06
C PHE A 41 9.91 -36.21 15.81
N ASN A 42 9.40 -35.03 15.43
CA ASN A 42 10.22 -33.87 15.11
C ASN A 42 9.56 -32.58 15.66
N PRO A 43 9.68 -32.34 16.98
CA PRO A 43 9.10 -31.16 17.60
C PRO A 43 9.80 -29.88 17.14
N PRO A 44 9.13 -28.71 17.22
CA PRO A 44 9.77 -27.43 16.97
C PRO A 44 10.95 -27.22 17.93
N PRO A 45 12.15 -26.87 17.44
CA PRO A 45 13.34 -26.70 18.29
C PRO A 45 13.22 -25.52 19.27
N ASP A 46 12.23 -24.65 19.08
CA ASP A 46 11.96 -23.43 19.83
C ASP A 46 10.56 -23.41 20.47
N LEU A 47 9.97 -24.58 20.71
CA LEU A 47 8.61 -24.74 21.22
C LEU A 47 8.29 -23.85 22.43
N ASP A 48 9.07 -23.95 23.50
CA ASP A 48 8.80 -23.22 24.76
C ASP A 48 8.80 -21.70 24.51
N LYS A 49 9.74 -21.22 23.69
CA LYS A 49 9.83 -19.80 23.32
C LYS A 49 8.62 -19.35 22.50
N LYS A 50 8.09 -20.21 21.63
CA LYS A 50 6.87 -19.92 20.85
C LYS A 50 5.63 -19.87 21.75
N ILE A 51 5.53 -20.78 22.71
CA ILE A 51 4.44 -20.78 23.70
C ILE A 51 4.51 -19.52 24.56
N ASP A 52 5.69 -19.16 25.05
CA ASP A 52 5.91 -17.93 25.84
C ASP A 52 5.54 -16.67 25.05
N ALA A 53 5.90 -16.61 23.76
CA ALA A 53 5.52 -15.51 22.87
C ALA A 53 4.00 -15.39 22.72
N LEU A 54 3.28 -16.52 22.55
CA LEU A 54 1.82 -16.52 22.43
C LEU A 54 1.14 -16.15 23.75
N ASN A 55 1.64 -16.66 24.89
CA ASN A 55 1.16 -16.28 26.22
C ASN A 55 1.39 -14.80 26.52
N TRP A 56 2.55 -14.25 26.12
CA TRP A 56 2.80 -12.82 26.19
C TRP A 56 1.75 -12.04 25.38
N LEU A 57 1.47 -12.46 24.15
CA LEU A 57 0.49 -11.79 23.30
C LEU A 57 -0.92 -11.84 23.91
N ILE A 58 -1.34 -12.97 24.47
CA ILE A 58 -2.62 -13.10 25.19
C ILE A 58 -2.70 -12.09 26.33
N ARG A 59 -1.68 -12.03 27.20
CA ARG A 59 -1.64 -11.07 28.32
C ARG A 59 -1.68 -9.61 27.86
N GLN A 60 -1.02 -9.29 26.76
CA GLN A 60 -1.07 -7.94 26.22
C GLN A 60 -2.46 -7.56 25.70
N LEU A 61 -3.16 -8.51 25.06
CA LEU A 61 -4.54 -8.30 24.60
C LEU A 61 -5.51 -8.13 25.77
N GLU A 62 -5.32 -8.86 26.86
CA GLU A 62 -6.08 -8.69 28.09
C GLU A 62 -5.80 -7.33 28.76
N THR A 63 -4.53 -6.93 28.81
CA THR A 63 -4.12 -5.63 29.38
C THR A 63 -4.70 -4.45 28.60
N HIS A 64 -4.82 -4.58 27.28
CA HIS A 64 -5.34 -3.55 26.39
C HIS A 64 -6.78 -3.81 25.94
N GLN A 65 -7.60 -4.51 26.74
CA GLN A 65 -8.96 -4.89 26.33
C GLN A 65 -9.81 -3.69 25.86
N ASP A 66 -9.76 -2.57 26.57
CA ASP A 66 -10.48 -1.33 26.23
C ASP A 66 -9.88 -0.57 25.04
N GLN A 67 -8.65 -0.92 24.65
CA GLN A 67 -7.92 -0.33 23.51
C GLN A 67 -7.48 -1.40 22.51
N ALA A 68 -8.28 -2.47 22.39
CA ALA A 68 -7.90 -3.64 21.61
C ALA A 68 -7.69 -3.30 20.12
N ILE A 69 -8.51 -2.40 19.56
CA ILE A 69 -8.42 -2.00 18.15
C ILE A 69 -7.11 -1.24 17.87
N PRO A 70 -6.78 -0.12 18.58
CA PRO A 70 -5.49 0.54 18.43
C PRO A 70 -4.29 -0.38 18.66
N TYR A 71 -4.32 -1.23 19.69
CA TYR A 71 -3.23 -2.16 19.99
C TYR A 71 -3.01 -3.18 18.86
N LEU A 72 -4.09 -3.79 18.34
CA LEU A 72 -4.00 -4.72 17.21
C LEU A 72 -3.54 -4.02 15.93
N ALA A 73 -3.93 -2.77 15.69
CA ALA A 73 -3.48 -1.99 14.53
C ALA A 73 -1.97 -1.67 14.61
N TRP A 74 -1.48 -1.28 15.78
CA TRP A 74 -0.03 -1.14 16.02
C TRP A 74 0.70 -2.46 15.76
N LEU A 75 0.22 -3.55 16.36
CA LEU A 75 0.83 -4.87 16.20
C LEU A 75 0.85 -5.34 14.74
N PHE A 76 -0.20 -5.02 13.97
CA PHE A 76 -0.31 -5.36 12.56
C PHE A 76 0.87 -4.82 11.71
N HIS A 77 1.32 -3.58 11.97
CA HIS A 77 2.49 -2.99 11.30
C HIS A 77 3.81 -3.40 11.96
N ASP A 78 3.87 -3.31 13.29
CA ASP A 78 5.11 -3.32 14.05
C ASP A 78 5.46 -4.68 14.68
N LEU A 79 4.77 -5.76 14.29
CA LEU A 79 5.01 -7.12 14.79
C LEU A 79 6.51 -7.50 14.84
N HIS A 80 7.26 -7.12 13.81
CA HIS A 80 8.69 -7.43 13.66
C HIS A 80 9.60 -6.67 14.64
N LYS A 81 9.11 -5.58 15.25
CA LYS A 81 9.84 -4.77 16.22
C LYS A 81 9.64 -5.27 17.66
N VAL A 82 8.69 -6.18 17.89
CA VAL A 82 8.38 -6.71 19.23
C VAL A 82 9.33 -7.86 19.55
N SER A 83 10.16 -7.68 20.59
CA SER A 83 11.23 -8.62 20.94
C SER A 83 10.69 -9.97 21.40
N GLU A 84 9.59 -9.95 22.15
CA GLU A 84 8.91 -11.09 22.75
C GLU A 84 8.24 -11.98 21.72
N LEU A 85 7.97 -11.45 20.51
CA LEU A 85 7.35 -12.18 19.41
C LEU A 85 8.37 -12.71 18.41
N GLN A 86 9.66 -12.41 18.54
CA GLN A 86 10.70 -12.92 17.62
C GLN A 86 10.78 -14.46 17.51
N PRO A 87 10.45 -15.25 18.55
CA PRO A 87 10.31 -16.70 18.40
C PRO A 87 9.29 -17.13 17.33
N LEU A 88 8.33 -16.27 16.99
CA LEU A 88 7.29 -16.51 15.97
C LEU A 88 7.63 -15.88 14.61
N LYS A 89 8.89 -15.48 14.36
CA LYS A 89 9.27 -14.73 13.15
C LYS A 89 8.88 -15.44 11.85
N ASN A 90 8.99 -16.76 11.80
CA ASN A 90 8.62 -17.55 10.62
C ASN A 90 7.10 -17.60 10.42
N GLU A 91 6.34 -17.42 11.50
CA GLU A 91 4.89 -17.44 11.55
C GLU A 91 4.27 -16.03 11.44
N PHE A 92 5.06 -14.96 11.41
CA PHE A 92 4.57 -13.58 11.25
C PHE A 92 3.58 -13.39 10.09
N PRO A 93 3.77 -13.98 8.90
CA PRO A 93 2.77 -13.90 7.84
C PRO A 93 1.41 -14.48 8.23
N LEU A 94 1.39 -15.58 9.01
CA LEU A 94 0.18 -16.22 9.51
C LEU A 94 -0.46 -15.36 10.60
N LEU A 95 0.35 -14.88 11.55
CA LEU A 95 -0.10 -14.04 12.65
C LEU A 95 -0.65 -12.70 12.15
N LYS A 96 -0.05 -12.07 11.13
CA LYS A 96 -0.59 -10.86 10.48
C LYS A 96 -1.96 -11.10 9.85
N LYS A 97 -2.19 -12.27 9.24
CA LYS A 97 -3.53 -12.66 8.75
C LYS A 97 -4.53 -12.78 9.89
N GLY A 98 -4.14 -13.42 10.99
CA GLY A 98 -4.94 -13.51 12.21
C GLY A 98 -5.29 -12.14 12.79
N ILE A 99 -4.30 -11.26 12.98
CA ILE A 99 -4.50 -9.90 13.48
C ILE A 99 -5.48 -9.13 12.59
N SER A 100 -5.31 -9.20 11.26
CA SER A 100 -6.23 -8.55 10.32
C SER A 100 -7.66 -9.09 10.45
N LYS A 101 -7.84 -10.40 10.66
CA LYS A 101 -9.16 -11.02 10.89
C LYS A 101 -9.76 -10.55 12.22
N ALA A 102 -8.95 -10.48 13.27
CA ALA A 102 -9.37 -10.03 14.60
C ALA A 102 -9.75 -8.54 14.61
N LEU A 103 -9.02 -7.70 13.86
CA LEU A 103 -9.37 -6.30 13.60
C LEU A 103 -10.71 -6.21 12.84
N TYR A 104 -10.85 -6.94 11.73
CA TYR A 104 -12.09 -6.94 10.94
C TYR A 104 -13.34 -7.26 11.76
N GLN A 105 -13.25 -8.26 12.65
CA GLN A 105 -14.35 -8.66 13.53
C GLN A 105 -14.73 -7.60 14.58
N ARG A 106 -13.80 -6.70 14.92
CA ARG A 106 -13.98 -5.67 15.96
C ARG A 106 -14.27 -4.29 15.38
N LEU A 107 -13.90 -4.03 14.14
CA LEU A 107 -14.11 -2.75 13.49
C LEU A 107 -15.60 -2.49 13.23
N ASP A 108 -16.02 -1.26 13.50
CA ASP A 108 -17.31 -0.79 13.02
C ASP A 108 -17.25 -0.64 11.50
N LYS A 109 -18.29 -1.14 10.82
CA LYS A 109 -18.45 -1.02 9.36
C LYS A 109 -18.59 0.44 8.91
N HIS A 110 -18.86 1.36 9.84
CA HIS A 110 -18.91 2.79 9.59
C HIS A 110 -17.62 3.54 9.95
N SER A 111 -16.56 2.85 10.42
CA SER A 111 -15.26 3.47 10.65
C SER A 111 -14.65 3.98 9.35
N ILE A 112 -14.32 5.27 9.36
CA ILE A 112 -13.65 5.96 8.24
C ILE A 112 -12.34 6.58 8.65
N ASP A 113 -12.09 6.82 9.94
CA ASP A 113 -10.86 7.44 10.40
C ASP A 113 -9.72 6.42 10.51
N PHE A 114 -8.48 6.90 10.37
CA PHE A 114 -7.29 6.09 10.65
C PHE A 114 -7.33 5.55 12.08
N ILE A 115 -7.06 4.25 12.23
CA ILE A 115 -6.99 3.58 13.54
C ILE A 115 -5.66 3.91 14.23
N SER A 116 -4.60 4.00 13.44
CA SER A 116 -3.25 4.45 13.81
C SER A 116 -2.65 5.24 12.64
N GLU A 117 -1.46 5.82 12.81
CA GLU A 117 -0.80 6.63 11.76
C GLU A 117 -0.74 5.96 10.38
N ASP A 118 -0.62 4.62 10.35
CA ASP A 118 -0.46 3.85 9.13
C ASP A 118 -1.60 2.86 8.80
N VAL A 119 -2.60 2.72 9.68
CA VAL A 119 -3.68 1.73 9.50
C VAL A 119 -5.03 2.41 9.29
N HIS A 120 -5.60 2.18 8.11
CA HIS A 120 -6.96 2.60 7.77
C HIS A 120 -7.92 1.40 7.74
N PRO A 121 -9.19 1.53 8.19
CA PRO A 121 -10.16 0.43 8.16
C PRO A 121 -10.31 -0.25 6.79
N ALA A 122 -10.27 0.54 5.70
CA ALA A 122 -10.32 0.02 4.34
C ALA A 122 -9.20 -1.00 4.02
N GLU A 123 -8.01 -0.84 4.59
CA GLU A 123 -6.93 -1.81 4.41
C GLU A 123 -7.30 -3.18 5.03
N ILE A 124 -7.93 -3.15 6.20
CA ILE A 124 -8.39 -4.34 6.90
C ILE A 124 -9.54 -5.00 6.10
N PHE A 125 -10.49 -4.22 5.59
CA PHE A 125 -11.56 -4.72 4.72
C PHE A 125 -11.02 -5.37 3.44
N ILE A 126 -10.03 -4.75 2.78
CA ILE A 126 -9.36 -5.31 1.60
C ILE A 126 -8.72 -6.66 1.90
N ARG A 127 -8.01 -6.79 3.04
CA ARG A 127 -7.35 -8.04 3.42
C ARG A 127 -8.31 -9.20 3.71
N GLN A 128 -9.56 -8.88 4.05
CA GLN A 128 -10.64 -9.86 4.21
C GLN A 128 -11.49 -10.03 2.94
N ASN A 129 -11.08 -9.44 1.81
CA ASN A 129 -11.82 -9.41 0.55
C ASN A 129 -13.22 -8.77 0.65
N ASP A 130 -13.47 -7.95 1.67
CA ASP A 130 -14.71 -7.17 1.81
C ASP A 130 -14.60 -5.85 1.04
N TYR A 131 -14.53 -5.97 -0.28
CA TYR A 131 -14.38 -4.84 -1.19
C TYR A 131 -15.52 -3.80 -1.09
N PRO A 132 -16.80 -4.18 -0.88
CA PRO A 132 -17.86 -3.20 -0.66
C PRO A 132 -17.64 -2.35 0.60
N ALA A 133 -17.26 -2.94 1.73
CA ALA A 133 -16.97 -2.19 2.95
C ALA A 133 -15.74 -1.29 2.77
N ALA A 134 -14.70 -1.78 2.10
CA ALA A 134 -13.51 -0.99 1.77
C ALA A 134 -13.86 0.26 0.96
N LEU A 135 -14.61 0.12 -0.13
CA LEU A 135 -15.04 1.26 -0.95
C LEU A 135 -15.94 2.22 -0.18
N SER A 136 -16.87 1.72 0.63
CA SER A 136 -17.74 2.58 1.44
C SER A 136 -16.93 3.43 2.43
N SER A 137 -15.96 2.82 3.11
CA SER A 137 -15.07 3.50 4.03
C SER A 137 -14.21 4.56 3.32
N LEU A 138 -13.61 4.21 2.17
CA LEU A 138 -12.78 5.12 1.37
C LEU A 138 -13.58 6.31 0.82
N THR A 139 -14.75 6.06 0.22
CA THR A 139 -15.61 7.12 -0.34
C THR A 139 -15.99 8.14 0.73
N LYS A 140 -16.45 7.67 1.90
CA LYS A 140 -16.81 8.55 3.02
C LYS A 140 -15.60 9.32 3.55
N TYR A 141 -14.41 8.70 3.59
CA TYR A 141 -13.19 9.42 3.96
C TYR A 141 -12.92 10.57 2.98
N PHE A 142 -12.97 10.33 1.67
CA PHE A 142 -12.70 11.36 0.67
C PHE A 142 -13.75 12.48 0.68
N GLU A 143 -15.02 12.15 0.93
CA GLU A 143 -16.09 13.15 1.10
C GLU A 143 -15.83 14.08 2.30
N ARG A 144 -15.24 13.54 3.39
CA ARG A 144 -15.02 14.28 4.63
C ARG A 144 -13.68 15.03 4.69
N TYR A 145 -12.60 14.39 4.25
CA TYR A 145 -11.22 14.87 4.45
C TYR A 145 -10.51 15.21 3.14
N GLY A 146 -11.09 14.86 2.00
CA GLY A 146 -10.46 15.04 0.69
C GLY A 146 -9.37 14.00 0.42
N GLU A 147 -8.51 14.33 -0.53
CA GLU A 147 -7.58 13.39 -1.16
C GLU A 147 -6.46 12.90 -0.24
N GLN A 148 -6.17 11.60 -0.28
CA GLN A 148 -5.05 10.97 0.41
C GLN A 148 -4.44 9.89 -0.50
N PRO A 149 -3.15 9.98 -0.89
CA PRO A 149 -2.58 9.11 -1.94
C PRO A 149 -2.54 7.62 -1.57
N PHE A 150 -2.19 7.25 -0.35
CA PHE A 150 -2.24 5.85 0.09
C PHE A 150 -3.67 5.28 0.02
N LEU A 151 -4.67 6.02 0.46
CA LEU A 151 -6.08 5.60 0.36
C LEU A 151 -6.55 5.52 -1.09
N ARG A 152 -6.06 6.39 -1.99
CA ARG A 152 -6.31 6.25 -3.43
C ARG A 152 -5.62 5.01 -4.02
N GLN A 153 -4.47 4.60 -3.48
CA GLN A 153 -3.84 3.31 -3.84
C GLN A 153 -4.76 2.14 -3.45
N LEU A 154 -5.31 2.16 -2.22
CA LEU A 154 -6.26 1.16 -1.76
C LEU A 154 -7.53 1.14 -2.61
N GLN A 155 -8.07 2.29 -2.97
CA GLN A 155 -9.22 2.38 -3.87
C GLN A 155 -8.89 1.82 -5.26
N GLY A 156 -7.72 2.15 -5.80
CA GLY A 156 -7.22 1.60 -7.07
C GLY A 156 -7.10 0.08 -7.03
N TYR A 157 -6.60 -0.47 -5.91
CA TYR A 157 -6.55 -1.91 -5.68
C TYR A 157 -7.95 -2.52 -5.76
N VAL A 158 -8.93 -1.96 -5.05
CA VAL A 158 -10.30 -2.51 -5.05
C VAL A 158 -10.92 -2.46 -6.45
N LEU A 159 -10.80 -1.34 -7.17
CA LEU A 159 -11.31 -1.22 -8.53
C LEU A 159 -10.65 -2.23 -9.48
N TRP A 160 -9.35 -2.47 -9.31
CA TRP A 160 -8.63 -3.48 -10.09
C TRP A 160 -9.13 -4.90 -9.80
N GLN A 161 -9.45 -5.23 -8.55
CA GLN A 161 -10.05 -6.53 -8.19
C GLN A 161 -11.47 -6.70 -8.75
N GLN A 162 -12.19 -5.59 -8.98
CA GLN A 162 -13.49 -5.55 -9.62
C GLN A 162 -13.43 -5.46 -11.17
N ASP A 163 -12.25 -5.68 -11.76
CA ASP A 163 -11.98 -5.58 -13.20
C ASP A 163 -12.22 -4.19 -13.83
N LYS A 164 -12.35 -3.14 -13.01
CA LYS A 164 -12.41 -1.73 -13.45
C LYS A 164 -11.01 -1.19 -13.68
N ARG A 165 -10.30 -1.77 -14.66
CA ARG A 165 -8.86 -1.54 -14.88
C ARG A 165 -8.53 -0.07 -15.17
N ARG A 166 -9.34 0.59 -16.01
CA ARG A 166 -9.12 2.00 -16.37
C ARG A 166 -9.24 2.91 -15.15
N ASP A 167 -10.33 2.80 -14.40
CA ASP A 167 -10.56 3.58 -13.19
C ASP A 167 -9.44 3.33 -12.16
N ALA A 168 -9.01 2.08 -12.00
CA ALA A 168 -7.87 1.76 -11.15
C ALA A 168 -6.57 2.43 -11.62
N LEU A 169 -6.29 2.45 -12.93
CA LEU A 169 -5.10 3.09 -13.50
C LEU A 169 -5.10 4.61 -13.31
N VAL A 170 -6.26 5.27 -13.39
CA VAL A 170 -6.42 6.68 -13.02
C VAL A 170 -5.92 6.90 -11.59
N LEU A 171 -6.38 6.07 -10.65
CA LEU A 171 -6.00 6.20 -9.24
C LEU A 171 -4.53 5.91 -9.01
N TYR A 172 -3.98 4.82 -9.58
CA TYR A 172 -2.55 4.54 -9.47
C TYR A 172 -1.68 5.64 -10.08
N THR A 173 -2.13 6.24 -11.19
CA THR A 173 -1.47 7.40 -11.81
C THR A 173 -1.47 8.57 -10.83
N PHE A 174 -2.61 8.93 -10.25
CA PHE A 174 -2.67 9.97 -9.23
C PHE A 174 -1.68 9.69 -8.09
N VAL A 175 -1.63 8.47 -7.56
CA VAL A 175 -0.73 8.14 -6.44
C VAL A 175 0.74 8.37 -6.78
N VAL A 176 1.23 7.88 -7.93
CA VAL A 176 2.65 8.06 -8.31
C VAL A 176 3.03 9.52 -8.51
N PHE A 177 2.09 10.35 -8.99
CA PHE A 177 2.29 11.79 -9.18
C PHE A 177 2.16 12.58 -7.87
N ALA A 178 1.25 12.18 -6.99
CA ALA A 178 0.94 12.88 -5.76
C ALA A 178 1.94 12.59 -4.64
N ASP A 179 2.25 11.31 -4.41
CA ASP A 179 3.22 10.87 -3.41
C ASP A 179 3.72 9.45 -3.70
N PRO A 180 4.84 9.28 -4.42
CA PRO A 180 5.33 7.94 -4.69
C PRO A 180 5.88 7.26 -3.44
N PHE A 181 6.18 7.98 -2.34
CA PHE A 181 6.74 7.37 -1.12
C PHE A 181 5.73 6.60 -0.28
N VAL A 182 4.43 6.82 -0.50
CA VAL A 182 3.38 6.08 0.23
C VAL A 182 2.96 4.81 -0.50
N LEU A 183 3.56 4.51 -1.64
CA LEU A 183 3.29 3.29 -2.40
C LEU A 183 3.67 2.07 -1.57
N ARG A 184 2.69 1.19 -1.33
CA ARG A 184 2.94 -0.13 -0.77
C ARG A 184 2.90 -1.19 -1.88
N ASP A 185 3.95 -1.99 -1.99
CA ASP A 185 4.08 -3.02 -3.03
C ASP A 185 2.91 -4.03 -3.04
N ASP A 186 2.42 -4.40 -1.85
CA ASP A 186 1.26 -5.28 -1.66
C ASP A 186 0.02 -4.80 -2.42
N TYR A 187 -0.12 -3.48 -2.63
CA TYR A 187 -1.27 -2.87 -3.28
C TYR A 187 -0.98 -2.32 -4.68
N LEU A 188 0.26 -2.43 -5.18
CA LEU A 188 0.66 -1.96 -6.51
C LEU A 188 0.46 -3.05 -7.57
N LEU A 189 -0.77 -3.20 -8.07
CA LEU A 189 -1.12 -4.31 -8.95
C LEU A 189 -0.61 -4.19 -10.40
N PRO A 190 -0.66 -3.01 -11.07
CA PRO A 190 -0.23 -2.90 -12.45
C PRO A 190 1.20 -3.41 -12.66
N LYS A 191 1.35 -4.45 -13.49
CA LYS A 191 2.65 -5.10 -13.74
C LYS A 191 3.67 -4.12 -14.33
N MET A 192 3.21 -3.17 -15.12
CA MET A 192 4.04 -2.14 -15.75
C MET A 192 4.68 -1.23 -14.69
N PHE A 193 3.91 -0.83 -13.67
CA PHE A 193 4.39 0.02 -12.57
C PHE A 193 5.45 -0.72 -11.75
N ARG A 194 5.17 -1.96 -11.32
CA ARG A 194 6.14 -2.77 -10.57
C ARG A 194 7.43 -3.05 -11.35
N LYS A 195 7.32 -3.36 -12.64
CA LYS A 195 8.49 -3.57 -13.50
C LYS A 195 9.34 -2.31 -13.61
N LYS A 196 8.71 -1.15 -13.85
CA LYS A 196 9.42 0.12 -13.93
C LYS A 196 10.08 0.46 -12.60
N LEU A 197 9.36 0.34 -11.48
CA LEU A 197 9.92 0.59 -10.16
C LEU A 197 11.14 -0.30 -9.87
N LYS A 198 11.04 -1.62 -10.13
CA LYS A 198 12.18 -2.55 -9.99
C LYS A 198 13.37 -2.13 -10.86
N TYR A 199 13.13 -1.72 -12.11
CA TYR A 199 14.19 -1.22 -12.98
C TYR A 199 14.86 0.05 -12.42
N LEU A 200 14.08 1.02 -11.92
CA LEU A 200 14.61 2.25 -11.35
C LEU A 200 15.42 2.01 -10.07
N HIS A 201 15.00 1.05 -9.22
CA HIS A 201 15.79 0.62 -8.07
C HIS A 201 17.16 0.10 -8.50
N LEU A 202 17.22 -0.75 -9.53
CA LEU A 202 18.49 -1.27 -10.06
C LEU A 202 19.35 -0.15 -10.68
N LYS A 203 18.73 0.82 -11.37
CA LYS A 203 19.42 1.92 -12.06
C LYS A 203 20.05 2.92 -11.08
N TYR A 204 19.34 3.28 -10.01
CA TYR A 204 19.79 4.35 -9.10
C TYR A 204 20.42 3.85 -7.81
N ASN A 205 20.19 2.57 -7.43
CA ASN A 205 20.61 1.99 -6.16
C ASN A 205 20.21 2.86 -4.94
N ASP A 206 19.07 3.53 -5.04
CA ASP A 206 18.53 4.47 -4.06
C ASP A 206 17.01 4.48 -4.21
N GLU A 207 16.30 4.05 -3.17
CA GLU A 207 14.83 3.94 -3.16
C GLU A 207 14.15 5.29 -3.33
N ARG A 208 14.64 6.36 -2.69
CA ARG A 208 14.00 7.68 -2.78
C ARG A 208 14.17 8.28 -4.17
N LYS A 209 15.33 8.06 -4.80
CA LYS A 209 15.55 8.46 -6.20
C LYS A 209 14.71 7.62 -7.16
N ALA A 210 14.59 6.31 -6.93
CA ALA A 210 13.76 5.45 -7.78
C ALA A 210 12.28 5.87 -7.72
N LEU A 211 11.74 6.07 -6.53
CA LEU A 211 10.34 6.48 -6.32
C LEU A 211 10.06 7.88 -6.86
N SER A 212 10.93 8.86 -6.63
CA SER A 212 10.74 10.23 -7.16
C SER A 212 10.82 10.33 -8.68
N ARG A 213 11.44 9.36 -9.37
CA ARG A 213 11.49 9.28 -10.83
C ARG A 213 10.36 8.46 -11.45
N LEU A 214 9.63 7.68 -10.66
CA LEU A 214 8.66 6.70 -11.15
C LEU A 214 7.57 7.32 -12.02
N ALA A 215 6.94 8.42 -11.59
CA ALA A 215 5.84 9.04 -12.33
C ALA A 215 6.27 9.52 -13.72
N PHE A 216 7.37 10.25 -13.80
CA PHE A 216 7.92 10.74 -15.07
C PHE A 216 8.24 9.59 -16.03
N GLU A 217 8.90 8.54 -15.54
CA GLU A 217 9.29 7.38 -16.34
C GLU A 217 8.10 6.55 -16.82
N LEU A 218 7.04 6.44 -16.01
CA LEU A 218 5.79 5.81 -16.44
C LEU A 218 5.05 6.65 -17.49
N TRP A 219 5.04 7.97 -17.31
CA TRP A 219 4.41 8.88 -18.28
C TRP A 219 5.13 8.86 -19.62
N HIS A 220 6.46 8.95 -19.59
CA HIS A 220 7.30 8.90 -20.78
C HIS A 220 7.09 7.61 -21.59
N ASP A 221 6.90 6.47 -20.91
CA ASP A 221 6.62 5.19 -21.55
C ASP A 221 5.14 5.02 -21.98
N GLY A 222 4.29 6.03 -21.79
CA GLY A 222 2.85 5.95 -22.09
C GLY A 222 2.06 5.01 -21.18
N GLN A 223 2.56 4.76 -19.96
CA GLN A 223 1.97 3.79 -19.01
C GLN A 223 1.08 4.46 -17.95
N THR A 224 1.04 5.79 -17.89
CA THR A 224 0.13 6.55 -17.02
C THR A 224 -1.20 6.82 -17.69
N TYR A 225 -2.25 6.97 -16.89
CA TYR A 225 -3.58 7.33 -17.36
C TYR A 225 -4.04 8.62 -16.67
N ILE A 226 -3.74 9.76 -17.30
CA ILE A 226 -4.20 11.08 -16.86
C ILE A 226 -5.48 11.38 -17.63
N GLU A 227 -6.55 11.79 -16.94
CA GLU A 227 -7.75 12.33 -17.58
C GLU A 227 -7.80 13.84 -17.36
N GLY A 228 -8.36 14.56 -18.32
CA GLY A 228 -8.69 15.97 -18.12
C GLY A 228 -9.86 16.13 -17.14
N ASN A 229 -9.93 17.30 -16.50
CA ASN A 229 -11.01 17.72 -15.61
C ASN A 229 -11.15 16.81 -14.38
N GLN A 230 -10.08 16.69 -13.59
CA GLN A 230 -10.11 16.03 -12.28
C GLN A 230 -9.86 17.04 -11.15
N PRO A 231 -10.83 17.94 -10.83
CA PRO A 231 -10.57 19.09 -9.96
C PRO A 231 -10.06 18.71 -8.56
N SER A 232 -10.52 17.59 -8.00
CA SER A 232 -10.09 17.16 -6.68
C SER A 232 -8.61 16.76 -6.67
N PHE A 233 -8.15 16.01 -7.68
CA PHE A 233 -6.75 15.62 -7.83
C PHE A 233 -5.87 16.82 -8.16
N GLU A 234 -6.30 17.66 -9.10
CA GLU A 234 -5.58 18.87 -9.46
C GLU A 234 -5.39 19.81 -8.27
N ASN A 235 -6.44 20.03 -7.47
CA ASN A 235 -6.36 20.87 -6.28
C ASN A 235 -5.42 20.29 -5.21
N PHE A 236 -5.42 18.96 -5.03
CA PHE A 236 -4.49 18.30 -4.13
C PHE A 236 -3.03 18.45 -4.58
N ILE A 237 -2.75 18.23 -5.87
CA ILE A 237 -1.41 18.39 -6.45
C ILE A 237 -0.93 19.84 -6.33
N ARG A 238 -1.79 20.83 -6.60
CA ARG A 238 -1.47 22.26 -6.43
C ARG A 238 -1.07 22.60 -5.00
N THR A 239 -1.82 22.09 -4.02
CA THR A 239 -1.49 22.30 -2.59
C THR A 239 -0.13 21.69 -2.22
N LYS A 240 0.29 20.60 -2.88
CA LYS A 240 1.62 20.01 -2.69
C LYS A 240 2.73 20.79 -3.37
N LEU A 241 2.48 21.37 -4.55
CA LEU A 241 3.46 22.20 -5.28
C LEU A 241 4.01 23.33 -4.40
N ASP A 242 3.14 24.04 -3.68
CA ASP A 242 3.54 25.15 -2.81
C ASP A 242 4.51 24.73 -1.71
N LYS A 243 4.38 23.49 -1.22
CA LYS A 243 5.29 22.92 -0.21
C LYS A 243 6.63 22.54 -0.85
N LEU A 244 6.60 21.89 -2.02
CA LEU A 244 7.79 21.45 -2.75
C LEU A 244 8.63 22.63 -3.27
N ALA A 245 7.99 23.73 -3.67
CA ALA A 245 8.65 24.95 -4.14
C ALA A 245 9.59 25.58 -3.10
N ARG A 246 9.40 25.28 -1.80
CA ARG A 246 10.25 25.74 -0.69
C ARG A 246 11.53 24.91 -0.52
N GLN A 247 11.62 23.73 -1.14
CA GLN A 247 12.70 22.76 -0.97
C GLN A 247 13.66 22.73 -2.17
N LYS A 248 14.06 23.91 -2.67
CA LYS A 248 14.74 24.06 -3.98
C LYS A 248 16.11 23.38 -4.11
N ASN A 249 16.77 22.99 -3.02
CA ASN A 249 18.11 22.39 -3.09
C ASN A 249 18.10 20.85 -3.06
N ASP A 250 16.96 20.22 -2.77
CA ASP A 250 16.85 18.76 -2.77
C ASP A 250 16.49 18.25 -4.17
N LEU A 251 17.36 17.43 -4.77
CA LEU A 251 17.14 16.81 -6.07
C LEU A 251 15.86 15.96 -6.11
N THR A 252 15.52 15.32 -4.99
CA THR A 252 14.30 14.52 -4.84
C THR A 252 13.08 15.44 -4.87
N ALA A 253 13.09 16.52 -4.08
CA ALA A 253 12.02 17.51 -4.08
C ALA A 253 11.86 18.18 -5.46
N LYS A 254 12.94 18.48 -6.17
CA LYS A 254 12.90 18.99 -7.56
C LYS A 254 12.21 17.99 -8.50
N ALA A 255 12.55 16.70 -8.42
CA ALA A 255 11.92 15.68 -9.26
C ALA A 255 10.41 15.55 -8.99
N LEU A 256 10.01 15.57 -7.71
CA LEU A 256 8.59 15.54 -7.33
C LEU A 256 7.85 16.81 -7.77
N HIS A 257 8.49 17.97 -7.65
CA HIS A 257 7.94 19.24 -8.12
C HIS A 257 7.71 19.17 -9.63
N PHE A 258 8.69 18.69 -10.39
CA PHE A 258 8.55 18.50 -11.84
C PHE A 258 7.39 17.56 -12.17
N ASN A 259 7.26 16.43 -11.48
CA ASN A 259 6.15 15.49 -11.69
C ASN A 259 4.79 16.15 -11.41
N ALA A 260 4.67 16.93 -10.34
CA ALA A 260 3.43 17.63 -10.02
C ALA A 260 3.06 18.67 -11.09
N LEU A 261 4.03 19.41 -11.63
CA LEU A 261 3.81 20.32 -12.77
C LEU A 261 3.40 19.53 -14.03
N LEU A 262 4.06 18.42 -14.32
CA LEU A 262 3.75 17.53 -15.43
C LEU A 262 2.30 17.03 -15.36
N PHE A 263 1.83 16.57 -14.20
CA PHE A 263 0.46 16.11 -14.02
C PHE A 263 -0.55 17.22 -14.36
N LEU A 264 -0.33 18.43 -13.83
CA LEU A 264 -1.22 19.57 -14.09
C LEU A 264 -1.19 20.02 -15.55
N ALA A 265 -0.01 20.01 -16.18
CA ALA A 265 0.15 20.37 -17.58
C ALA A 265 -0.59 19.37 -18.48
N GLU A 266 -0.45 18.08 -18.21
CA GLU A 266 -1.13 17.03 -18.97
C GLU A 266 -2.65 17.04 -18.74
N SER A 267 -3.12 17.25 -17.50
CA SER A 267 -4.56 17.42 -17.26
C SER A 267 -5.11 18.61 -18.05
N ALA A 268 -4.46 19.77 -17.97
CA ALA A 268 -4.88 20.97 -18.70
C ALA A 268 -4.87 20.77 -20.23
N ARG A 269 -3.87 20.07 -20.76
CA ARG A 269 -3.77 19.73 -22.18
C ARG A 269 -4.93 18.84 -22.63
N LEU A 270 -5.26 17.82 -21.83
CA LEU A 270 -6.34 16.88 -22.11
C LEU A 270 -7.72 17.52 -21.95
N SER A 271 -7.91 18.40 -20.97
CA SER A 271 -9.13 19.19 -20.79
C SER A 271 -9.42 20.14 -21.94
N ALA A 272 -8.37 20.72 -22.53
CA ALA A 272 -8.51 21.64 -23.65
C ALA A 272 -8.83 20.93 -24.97
N TYR A 273 -8.49 19.64 -25.11
CA TYR A 273 -8.65 18.89 -26.35
C TYR A 273 -10.11 18.88 -26.86
N PRO A 274 -10.36 19.14 -28.15
CA PRO A 274 -9.40 19.29 -29.26
C PRO A 274 -8.81 20.70 -29.44
N ASN A 275 -9.18 21.66 -28.59
CA ASN A 275 -8.68 23.04 -28.67
C ASN A 275 -7.23 23.16 -28.17
N ALA A 276 -6.60 24.28 -28.52
CA ALA A 276 -5.29 24.63 -27.99
C ALA A 276 -5.39 24.89 -26.46
N PRO A 277 -4.44 24.40 -25.65
CA PRO A 277 -4.36 24.73 -24.24
C PRO A 277 -4.21 26.24 -24.03
N GLY A 278 -4.83 26.79 -22.98
CA GLY A 278 -4.77 28.22 -22.67
C GLY A 278 -3.49 28.64 -21.92
N PRO A 279 -3.38 29.93 -21.52
CA PRO A 279 -2.18 30.50 -20.88
C PRO A 279 -1.72 29.79 -19.61
N ALA A 280 -2.65 29.15 -18.88
CA ALA A 280 -2.32 28.36 -17.69
C ALA A 280 -1.42 27.16 -18.01
N PHE A 281 -1.58 26.54 -19.17
CA PHE A 281 -0.72 25.43 -19.62
C PHE A 281 0.68 25.93 -19.99
N GLU A 282 0.78 27.05 -20.71
CA GLU A 282 2.06 27.66 -21.08
C GLU A 282 2.89 28.04 -19.84
N ASN A 283 2.24 28.62 -18.82
CA ASN A 283 2.89 28.93 -17.55
C ASN A 283 3.43 27.67 -16.83
N LEU A 284 2.69 26.55 -16.87
CA LEU A 284 3.18 25.29 -16.31
C LEU A 284 4.42 24.77 -17.06
N GLN A 285 4.42 24.88 -18.40
CA GLN A 285 5.58 24.50 -19.22
C GLN A 285 6.81 25.37 -18.93
N GLU A 286 6.62 26.68 -18.76
CA GLU A 286 7.70 27.60 -18.41
C GLU A 286 8.30 27.25 -17.04
N GLN A 287 7.47 26.99 -16.03
CA GLN A 287 7.93 26.54 -14.72
C GLN A 287 8.69 25.20 -14.79
N MET A 288 8.22 24.24 -15.60
CA MET A 288 8.93 22.98 -15.82
C MET A 288 10.31 23.20 -16.45
N ARG A 289 10.40 24.09 -17.45
CA ARG A 289 11.65 24.44 -18.13
C ARG A 289 12.66 25.07 -17.18
N GLU A 290 12.23 26.01 -16.34
CA GLU A 290 13.07 26.67 -15.34
C GLU A 290 13.53 25.71 -14.23
N LEU A 291 12.66 24.79 -13.83
CA LEU A 291 12.96 23.83 -12.77
C LEU A 291 13.97 22.76 -13.22
N ASN A 292 13.77 22.19 -14.41
CA ASN A 292 14.64 21.16 -14.97
C ASN A 292 14.55 21.11 -16.51
N TYR A 293 15.47 21.83 -17.17
CA TYR A 293 15.52 21.91 -18.62
C TYR A 293 15.67 20.55 -19.32
N GLU A 294 16.50 19.64 -18.77
CA GLU A 294 16.73 18.32 -19.38
C GLU A 294 15.47 17.46 -19.40
N GLN A 295 14.75 17.38 -18.26
CA GLN A 295 13.47 16.66 -18.22
C GLN A 295 12.39 17.35 -19.05
N TYR A 296 12.40 18.69 -19.11
CA TYR A 296 11.49 19.45 -19.95
C TYR A 296 11.71 19.17 -21.45
N ALA A 297 12.97 19.07 -21.90
CA ALA A 297 13.28 18.72 -23.29
C ALA A 297 12.70 17.35 -23.67
N ILE A 298 12.90 16.34 -22.81
CA ILE A 298 12.30 15.01 -22.97
C ILE A 298 10.77 15.09 -23.03
N TYR A 299 10.16 15.88 -22.15
CA TYR A 299 8.71 16.09 -22.13
C TYR A 299 8.20 16.66 -23.47
N ILE A 300 8.86 17.69 -24.00
CA ILE A 300 8.48 18.31 -25.27
C ILE A 300 8.64 17.35 -26.44
N ASP A 301 9.72 16.57 -26.49
CA ASP A 301 9.93 15.60 -27.56
C ASP A 301 8.91 14.44 -27.50
N THR A 302 8.53 14.01 -26.30
CA THR A 302 7.47 13.02 -26.11
C THR A 302 6.11 13.54 -26.57
N LEU A 303 5.78 14.80 -26.28
CA LEU A 303 4.55 15.44 -26.78
C LEU A 303 4.50 15.53 -28.31
N LYS A 304 5.63 15.80 -28.97
CA LYS A 304 5.70 15.78 -30.45
C LYS A 304 5.41 14.38 -30.97
N ALA A 305 5.95 13.35 -30.33
CA ALA A 305 5.70 11.96 -30.71
C ALA A 305 4.22 11.58 -30.57
N PHE A 306 3.55 11.99 -29.50
CA PHE A 306 2.11 11.73 -29.30
C PHE A 306 1.19 12.42 -30.32
N ARG A 307 1.62 13.56 -30.90
CA ARG A 307 0.82 14.27 -31.94
C ARG A 307 0.95 13.66 -33.34
N ASN A 308 1.95 12.81 -33.56
CA ASN A 308 2.22 12.15 -34.84
C ASN A 308 1.56 10.76 -34.95
N ILE A 309 0.72 10.39 -33.98
CA ILE A 309 -0.09 9.16 -33.93
C ILE A 309 -1.55 9.57 -33.96
#